data_AF-A0AA46UPS1-F1
#
_entry.id   AF-A0AA46UPS1-F1
#
_cell.length_a   1.000
_cell.length_b   1.000
_cell.length_c   1.000
_cell.angle_alpha   90.00
_cell.angle_beta   90.00
_cell.angle_gamma   90.00
#
_symmetry.space_group_name_H-M   'P 1'
#
loop_
_entity.id
_entity.type
_entity.pdbx_description
1 polymer ?
#
loop_
_entity_poly.entity_id
_entity_poly.type
_entity_poly.pdbx_seq_one_letter_code
_entity_poly.pdbx_strand_id
1 'polypeptide(L)'
;MKNNSQDIFSPGFQDLFWGTLEPDFRGFMNDLENKEVWTHKYEEFPDMFKQLADLLPHCDEVRAMKADNKTIRDFIAVLSAMPARQSLSALSWLDSQSSSETRIGWGAKIFLECADIYKNKQEDPLKLEAKAVYKRVQSISQTRLLVDLFVNEAIFGEKK
;
A
#
# COMPACT_ATOMS: atom_id res chain seq x y z
N MET A 1 -5.73 18.97 0.66
CA MET A 1 -4.33 19.33 0.37
C MET A 1 -4.06 18.96 -1.08
N LYS A 2 -3.59 19.90 -1.93
CA LYS A 2 -2.98 19.53 -3.21
C LYS A 2 -1.57 19.02 -2.86
N ASN A 3 -1.42 17.71 -2.67
CA ASN A 3 -0.14 17.12 -2.31
C ASN A 3 0.76 17.14 -3.55
N ASN A 4 1.92 17.80 -3.44
CA ASN A 4 3.01 17.58 -4.36
C ASN A 4 3.40 16.10 -4.26
N SER A 5 3.23 15.38 -5.35
CA SER A 5 3.55 13.95 -5.46
C SER A 5 5.00 13.61 -5.19
N GLN A 6 5.90 14.58 -5.34
CA GLN A 6 7.35 14.41 -5.28
C GLN A 6 7.88 13.89 -3.94
N ASP A 7 7.04 13.79 -2.92
CA ASP A 7 7.46 13.50 -1.55
C ASP A 7 6.69 12.35 -0.88
N ILE A 8 5.83 11.60 -1.59
CA ILE A 8 4.94 10.61 -0.93
C ILE A 8 5.69 9.45 -0.24
N PHE A 9 6.96 9.24 -0.58
CA PHE A 9 7.79 8.21 0.02
C PHE A 9 8.76 8.74 1.08
N SER A 10 8.83 10.07 1.25
CA SER A 10 9.78 10.69 2.16
C SER A 10 9.45 10.38 3.61
N PRO A 11 10.45 10.38 4.51
CA PRO A 11 10.21 10.22 5.94
C PRO A 11 9.18 11.23 6.47
N GLY A 12 9.25 12.49 6.04
CA GLY A 12 8.33 13.54 6.47
C GLY A 12 6.87 13.27 6.05
N PHE A 13 6.65 12.78 4.83
CA PHE A 13 5.31 12.37 4.41
C PHE A 13 4.82 11.14 5.17
N GLN A 14 5.68 10.14 5.37
CA GLN A 14 5.31 8.93 6.12
C GLN A 14 4.92 9.28 7.56
N ASP A 15 5.65 10.19 8.22
CA ASP A 15 5.30 10.67 9.56
C ASP A 15 3.95 11.38 9.60
N LEU A 16 3.63 12.18 8.58
CA LEU A 16 2.32 12.85 8.47
C LEU A 16 1.19 11.85 8.19
N PHE A 17 1.40 10.93 7.24
CA PHE A 17 0.41 9.94 6.82
C PHE A 17 0.06 9.00 7.98
N TRP A 18 1.08 8.49 8.67
CA TRP A 18 0.92 7.53 9.77
C TRP A 18 0.77 8.17 11.15
N GLY A 19 1.07 9.47 11.29
CA GLY A 19 1.02 10.19 12.57
C GLY A 19 -0.39 10.32 13.16
N THR A 20 -1.42 10.11 12.33
CA THR A 20 -2.83 10.11 12.76
C THR A 20 -3.28 8.78 13.39
N LEU A 21 -2.45 7.73 13.33
CA LEU A 21 -2.77 6.43 13.88
C LEU A 21 -2.63 6.37 15.41
N GLU A 22 -3.39 5.46 16.00
CA GLU A 22 -3.24 5.11 17.42
C GLU A 22 -1.82 4.61 17.74
N PRO A 23 -1.28 4.92 18.93
CA PRO A 23 0.08 4.52 19.33
C PRO A 23 0.33 3.01 19.21
N ASP A 24 -0.62 2.18 19.60
CA ASP A 24 -0.49 0.71 19.57
C ASP A 24 -0.36 0.19 18.14
N PHE A 25 -1.16 0.73 17.23
CA PHE A 25 -1.08 0.38 15.82
C PHE A 25 0.24 0.86 15.20
N ARG A 26 0.77 2.01 15.60
CA ARG A 26 2.11 2.46 15.20
C ARG A 26 3.21 1.53 15.71
N GLY A 27 3.11 1.06 16.95
CA GLY A 27 4.01 0.06 17.51
C GLY A 27 4.03 -1.22 16.68
N PHE A 28 2.84 -1.75 16.38
CA PHE A 28 2.68 -2.93 15.52
C PHE A 28 3.32 -2.75 14.13
N MET A 29 3.12 -1.60 13.49
CA MET A 29 3.73 -1.32 12.17
C MET A 29 5.25 -1.27 12.23
N ASN A 30 5.82 -0.67 13.29
CA ASN A 30 7.27 -0.64 13.49
C ASN A 30 7.83 -2.06 13.66
N ASP A 31 7.17 -2.90 14.47
CA ASP A 31 7.62 -4.29 14.68
C ASP A 31 7.56 -5.11 13.39
N LEU A 32 6.52 -4.91 12.57
CA LEU A 32 6.38 -5.57 11.28
C LEU A 32 7.53 -5.19 10.34
N GLU A 33 7.80 -3.89 10.17
CA GLU A 33 8.88 -3.44 9.29
C GLU A 33 10.27 -3.82 9.78
N ASN A 34 10.51 -3.86 11.10
CA ASN A 34 11.77 -4.34 11.65
C ASN A 34 12.06 -5.80 11.29
N LYS A 35 11.04 -6.57 10.92
CA LYS A 35 11.17 -7.95 10.41
C LYS A 35 11.33 -8.02 8.89
N GLU A 36 11.12 -6.94 8.15
CA GLU A 36 11.24 -6.86 6.68
C GLU A 36 12.68 -6.55 6.22
N VAL A 37 13.60 -7.48 6.47
CA VAL A 37 15.03 -7.35 6.12
C VAL A 37 15.34 -7.42 4.61
N TRP A 38 14.33 -7.63 3.78
CA TRP A 38 14.44 -7.86 2.34
C TRP A 38 13.95 -6.66 1.50
N THR A 39 13.56 -5.57 2.16
CA THR A 39 13.06 -4.34 1.51
C THR A 39 14.16 -3.29 1.39
N HIS A 40 13.95 -2.33 0.48
CA HIS A 40 14.83 -1.21 0.22
C HIS A 40 14.25 0.08 0.78
N LYS A 41 15.02 0.78 1.61
CA LYS A 41 14.57 2.01 2.27
C LYS A 41 14.79 3.23 1.38
N TYR A 42 14.05 4.30 1.66
CA TYR A 42 14.19 5.57 0.94
C TYR A 42 15.62 6.10 1.02
N GLU A 43 16.25 5.98 2.18
CA GLU A 43 17.62 6.45 2.43
C GLU A 43 18.68 5.70 1.60
N GLU A 44 18.38 4.48 1.15
CA GLU A 44 19.29 3.67 0.34
C GLU A 44 19.27 4.10 -1.14
N PHE A 45 18.12 4.53 -1.65
CA PHE A 45 17.92 4.88 -3.07
C PHE A 45 17.00 6.11 -3.27
N PRO A 46 17.33 7.27 -2.70
CA PRO A 46 16.41 8.42 -2.65
C PRO A 46 15.99 8.92 -4.04
N ASP A 47 16.89 8.89 -5.02
CA ASP A 47 16.59 9.35 -6.38
C ASP A 47 15.62 8.40 -7.10
N MET A 48 15.74 7.08 -6.87
CA MET A 48 14.80 6.10 -7.42
C MET A 48 13.40 6.31 -6.84
N PHE A 49 13.30 6.52 -5.52
CA PHE A 49 12.03 6.79 -4.88
C PHE A 49 11.41 8.11 -5.35
N LYS A 50 12.20 9.17 -5.56
CA LYS A 50 11.72 10.42 -6.14
C LYS A 50 11.22 10.23 -7.57
N GLN A 51 11.95 9.51 -8.41
CA GLN A 51 11.50 9.20 -9.77
C GLN A 51 10.18 8.41 -9.76
N LEU A 52 10.05 7.43 -8.86
CA LEU A 52 8.79 6.70 -8.68
C LEU A 52 7.66 7.63 -8.22
N ALA A 53 7.94 8.56 -7.30
CA ALA A 53 6.99 9.56 -6.82
C ALA A 53 6.54 10.52 -7.94
N ASP A 54 7.45 10.88 -8.84
CA ASP A 54 7.18 11.73 -10.00
C ASP A 54 6.37 11.01 -11.09
N LEU A 55 6.51 9.69 -11.22
CA LEU A 55 5.73 8.88 -12.18
C LEU A 55 4.27 8.66 -11.75
N LEU A 56 4.00 8.75 -10.45
CA LEU A 56 2.71 8.42 -9.86
C LEU A 56 1.53 9.34 -10.29
N PRO A 57 1.67 10.68 -10.36
CA PRO A 57 0.62 11.59 -10.88
C PRO A 57 0.28 11.36 -12.33
N HIS A 58 1.25 10.95 -13.15
CA HIS A 58 1.02 10.72 -14.57
C HIS A 58 0.15 9.47 -14.82
N CYS A 59 -0.12 8.65 -13.79
CA CYS A 59 -1.07 7.54 -13.88
C CYS A 59 -2.52 7.99 -14.09
N ASP A 60 -2.86 9.23 -13.72
CA ASP A 60 -4.17 9.83 -14.03
C ASP A 60 -4.32 10.18 -15.52
N GLU A 61 -3.22 10.47 -16.21
CA GLU A 61 -3.20 10.72 -17.66
C GLU A 61 -3.19 9.40 -18.45
N VAL A 62 -2.56 8.35 -17.91
CA VAL A 62 -2.61 6.98 -18.44
C VAL A 62 -4.04 6.44 -18.49
N ARG A 63 -5.00 7.06 -17.79
CA ARG A 63 -6.45 6.77 -17.80
C ARG A 63 -7.11 6.81 -19.19
N ALA A 64 -6.52 7.54 -20.14
CA ALA A 64 -6.98 7.57 -21.54
C ALA A 64 -6.56 6.31 -22.33
N MET A 65 -5.59 5.56 -21.84
CA MET A 65 -5.21 4.26 -22.34
C MET A 65 -5.69 3.20 -21.35
N LYS A 66 -6.10 2.03 -21.85
CA LYS A 66 -6.34 0.88 -20.96
C LYS A 66 -5.08 0.74 -20.10
N ALA A 67 -5.20 0.85 -18.78
CA ALA A 67 -4.09 0.62 -17.86
C ALA A 67 -3.36 -0.63 -18.33
N ASP A 68 -2.16 -0.47 -18.89
CA ASP A 68 -1.44 -1.61 -19.44
C ASP A 68 -1.16 -2.54 -18.27
N ASN A 69 -1.44 -3.83 -18.45
CA ASN A 69 -1.09 -4.86 -17.48
C ASN A 69 0.39 -4.75 -17.11
N LYS A 70 1.24 -4.26 -18.02
CA LYS A 70 2.63 -3.92 -17.75
C LYS A 70 2.79 -2.90 -16.61
N THR A 71 2.08 -1.77 -16.63
CA THR A 71 2.17 -0.74 -15.59
C THR A 71 1.77 -1.27 -14.22
N ILE A 72 0.69 -2.06 -14.15
CA ILE A 72 0.26 -2.69 -12.90
C ILE A 72 1.35 -3.62 -12.39
N ARG A 73 1.95 -4.44 -13.26
CA ARG A 73 3.03 -5.36 -12.90
C ARG A 73 4.31 -4.66 -12.44
N ASP A 74 4.66 -3.55 -13.08
CA ASP A 74 5.78 -2.71 -12.66
C ASP A 74 5.53 -2.13 -11.25
N PHE A 75 4.30 -1.69 -10.96
CA PHE A 75 3.92 -1.27 -9.60
C PHE A 75 4.02 -2.40 -8.58
N ILE A 76 3.62 -3.63 -8.93
CA ILE A 76 3.72 -4.79 -8.02
C ILE A 76 5.17 -5.01 -7.61
N ALA A 77 6.10 -5.01 -8.57
CA ALA A 77 7.52 -5.18 -8.30
C ALA A 77 8.05 -4.09 -7.36
N VAL A 78 7.77 -2.82 -7.69
CA VAL A 78 8.20 -1.66 -6.91
C VAL A 78 7.63 -1.70 -5.48
N LEU A 79 6.31 -1.85 -5.35
CA LEU A 79 5.63 -1.83 -4.05
C LEU A 79 6.05 -3.00 -3.17
N SER A 80 6.41 -4.15 -3.75
CA SER A 80 6.92 -5.28 -2.99
C SER A 80 8.27 -4.95 -2.35
N ALA A 81 9.16 -4.31 -3.10
CA ALA A 81 10.51 -3.98 -2.65
C ALA A 81 10.57 -2.87 -1.59
N MET A 82 9.50 -2.10 -1.40
CA MET A 82 9.42 -1.05 -0.37
C MET A 82 9.07 -1.62 1.01
N PRO A 83 9.50 -0.96 2.11
CA PRO A 83 8.94 -1.15 3.45
C PRO A 83 7.42 -1.09 3.47
N ALA A 84 6.80 -1.88 4.35
CA ALA A 84 5.35 -2.02 4.42
C ALA A 84 4.59 -0.69 4.50
N ARG A 85 5.05 0.28 5.30
CA ARG A 85 4.42 1.60 5.42
C ARG A 85 4.43 2.35 4.11
N GLN A 86 5.57 2.44 3.45
CA GLN A 86 5.69 3.12 2.16
C GLN A 86 4.85 2.43 1.08
N SER A 87 4.88 1.10 1.05
CA SER A 87 4.08 0.26 0.16
C SER A 87 2.58 0.52 0.33
N LEU A 88 2.09 0.50 1.58
CA LEU A 88 0.67 0.69 1.89
C LEU A 88 0.21 2.14 1.69
N SER A 89 1.03 3.13 2.06
CA SER A 89 0.70 4.53 1.84
C SER A 89 0.62 4.85 0.34
N ALA A 90 1.50 4.27 -0.48
CA ALA A 90 1.48 4.46 -1.93
C ALA A 90 0.25 3.81 -2.57
N LEU A 91 -0.13 2.61 -2.13
CA LEU A 91 -1.40 2.00 -2.55
C LEU A 91 -2.60 2.86 -2.19
N SER A 92 -2.65 3.39 -0.96
CA SER A 92 -3.74 4.27 -0.52
C SER A 92 -3.78 5.58 -1.32
N TRP A 93 -2.61 6.16 -1.59
CA TRP A 93 -2.50 7.36 -2.42
C TRP A 93 -2.99 7.09 -3.85
N LEU A 94 -2.52 6.02 -4.48
CA LEU A 94 -2.94 5.57 -5.82
C LEU A 94 -4.44 5.34 -5.89
N ASP A 95 -5.03 4.75 -4.86
CA ASP A 95 -6.47 4.56 -4.79
C ASP A 95 -7.22 5.90 -4.73
N SER A 96 -6.73 6.85 -3.91
CA SER A 96 -7.35 8.17 -3.73
C SER A 96 -7.26 9.12 -4.93
N GLN A 97 -6.28 8.94 -5.82
CA GLN A 97 -6.16 9.76 -7.04
C GLN A 97 -7.19 9.38 -8.11
N SER A 98 -7.83 8.23 -7.96
CA SER A 98 -8.82 7.73 -8.91
C SER A 98 -10.05 8.64 -8.94
N SER A 99 -10.26 9.38 -10.03
CA SER A 99 -11.44 10.24 -10.17
C SER A 99 -12.74 9.42 -10.23
N SER A 100 -13.85 10.03 -9.81
CA SER A 100 -15.15 9.42 -9.48
C SER A 100 -15.84 8.59 -10.58
N GLU A 101 -15.35 8.63 -11.82
CA GLU A 101 -15.96 7.94 -12.97
C GLU A 101 -15.63 6.45 -13.06
N THR A 102 -14.53 5.99 -12.44
CA THR A 102 -14.17 4.58 -12.35
C THR A 102 -14.50 4.05 -10.95
N ARG A 103 -15.40 3.06 -10.83
CA ARG A 103 -15.81 2.48 -9.52
C ARG A 103 -14.64 1.88 -8.70
N ILE A 104 -13.50 1.59 -9.32
CA ILE A 104 -12.36 0.91 -8.68
C ILE A 104 -11.09 1.72 -8.94
N GLY A 105 -10.43 2.13 -7.85
CA GLY A 105 -9.19 2.89 -7.91
C GLY A 105 -7.95 2.07 -8.25
N TRP A 106 -6.82 2.74 -8.53
CA TRP A 106 -5.57 2.07 -8.91
C TRP A 106 -5.02 1.18 -7.81
N GLY A 107 -5.06 1.63 -6.54
CA GLY A 107 -4.66 0.82 -5.40
C GLY A 107 -5.47 -0.48 -5.33
N ALA A 108 -6.79 -0.39 -5.49
CA ALA A 108 -7.66 -1.56 -5.54
C ALA A 108 -7.37 -2.46 -6.75
N LYS A 109 -7.10 -1.93 -7.95
CA LYS A 109 -6.73 -2.72 -9.13
C LYS A 109 -5.43 -3.49 -8.92
N ILE A 110 -4.39 -2.84 -8.39
CA ILE A 110 -3.11 -3.49 -8.08
C ILE A 110 -3.32 -4.59 -7.04
N PHE A 111 -4.09 -4.32 -5.98
CA PHE A 111 -4.42 -5.33 -4.98
C PHE A 111 -5.13 -6.56 -5.57
N LEU A 112 -6.09 -6.35 -6.48
CA LEU A 112 -6.81 -7.42 -7.17
C LEU A 112 -5.89 -8.24 -8.09
N GLU A 113 -5.00 -7.59 -8.85
CA GLU A 113 -4.01 -8.28 -9.70
C GLU A 113 -3.03 -9.08 -8.84
N CYS A 114 -2.55 -8.53 -7.72
CA CYS A 114 -1.73 -9.27 -6.75
C CYS A 114 -2.44 -10.51 -6.23
N ALA A 115 -3.74 -10.39 -5.92
CA ALA A 115 -4.55 -11.52 -5.44
C ALA A 115 -4.69 -12.60 -6.51
N ASP A 116 -4.94 -12.22 -7.76
CA ASP A 116 -5.06 -13.15 -8.90
C ASP A 116 -3.71 -13.86 -9.19
N ILE A 117 -2.62 -13.10 -9.31
CA ILE A 117 -1.27 -13.67 -9.50
C ILE A 117 -0.95 -14.65 -8.37
N TYR A 118 -1.11 -14.23 -7.12
CA TYR A 118 -0.74 -15.06 -5.97
C TYR A 118 -1.57 -16.34 -5.89
N LYS A 119 -2.89 -16.25 -6.06
CA LYS A 119 -3.82 -17.37 -5.84
C LYS A 119 -3.96 -18.29 -7.06
N ASN A 120 -3.96 -17.72 -8.27
CA ASN A 120 -4.36 -18.44 -9.48
C ASN A 120 -3.21 -18.68 -10.46
N LYS A 121 -2.16 -17.85 -10.49
CA LYS A 121 -1.04 -17.98 -11.43
C LYS A 121 0.21 -18.55 -10.74
N GLN A 122 0.37 -19.88 -10.77
CA GLN A 122 1.47 -20.55 -10.05
C GLN A 122 2.86 -20.31 -10.66
N GLU A 123 2.93 -20.11 -11.97
CA GLU A 123 4.19 -19.95 -12.73
C GLU A 123 4.51 -18.48 -13.05
N ASP A 124 3.73 -17.53 -12.53
CA ASP A 124 3.96 -16.12 -12.80
C ASP A 124 5.27 -15.64 -12.14
N PRO A 125 6.17 -14.97 -12.87
CA PRO A 125 7.44 -14.51 -12.31
C PRO A 125 7.30 -13.51 -11.17
N LEU A 126 6.17 -12.81 -11.05
CA LEU A 126 5.90 -11.84 -9.97
C LEU A 126 5.16 -12.45 -8.78
N LYS A 127 5.10 -13.78 -8.67
CA LYS A 127 4.27 -14.44 -7.64
C LYS A 127 4.66 -14.07 -6.22
N LEU A 128 5.96 -13.92 -5.94
CA LEU A 128 6.45 -13.60 -4.59
C LEU A 128 6.19 -12.13 -4.23
N GLU A 129 6.38 -11.25 -5.20
CA GLU A 129 6.14 -9.81 -5.13
C GLU A 129 4.65 -9.54 -4.92
N ALA A 130 3.81 -10.17 -5.74
CA ALA A 130 2.35 -10.12 -5.62
C ALA A 130 1.89 -10.66 -4.26
N LYS A 131 2.47 -11.77 -3.78
CA LYS A 131 2.20 -12.31 -2.45
C LYS A 131 2.54 -11.30 -1.35
N ALA A 132 3.70 -10.66 -1.42
CA ALA A 132 4.14 -9.71 -0.42
C ALA A 132 3.18 -8.53 -0.30
N VAL A 133 2.86 -7.89 -1.43
CA VAL A 133 1.92 -6.75 -1.48
C VAL A 133 0.51 -7.19 -1.02
N TYR A 134 0.00 -8.30 -1.53
CA TYR A 134 -1.31 -8.84 -1.15
C TYR A 134 -1.39 -9.12 0.37
N LYS A 135 -0.36 -9.74 0.93
CA LYS A 135 -0.34 -10.13 2.35
C LYS A 135 -0.20 -8.93 3.27
N ARG A 136 0.55 -7.89 2.90
CA ARG A 136 0.59 -6.64 3.67
C ARG A 136 -0.81 -6.02 3.82
N VAL A 137 -1.53 -5.83 2.71
CA VAL A 137 -2.89 -5.27 2.73
C VAL A 137 -3.85 -6.17 3.53
N GLN A 138 -3.76 -7.49 3.33
CA GLN A 138 -4.58 -8.46 4.05
C GLN A 138 -4.33 -8.41 5.56
N SER A 139 -3.06 -8.42 5.98
CA SER A 139 -2.66 -8.38 7.39
C SER A 139 -3.15 -7.12 8.08
N ILE A 140 -2.98 -5.94 7.47
CA ILE A 140 -3.46 -4.68 8.06
C ILE A 140 -4.99 -4.67 8.18
N SER A 141 -5.69 -5.10 7.14
CA SER A 141 -7.15 -5.17 7.15
C SER A 141 -7.66 -6.11 8.25
N GLN A 142 -7.02 -7.27 8.40
CA GLN A 142 -7.36 -8.24 9.44
C GLN A 142 -7.04 -7.72 10.84
N THR A 143 -5.86 -7.14 11.06
CA THR A 143 -5.48 -6.57 12.35
C THR A 143 -6.47 -5.49 12.78
N ARG A 144 -6.85 -4.59 11.87
CA ARG A 144 -7.83 -3.53 12.16
C ARG A 144 -9.19 -4.12 12.56
N LEU A 145 -9.70 -5.07 11.79
CA LEU A 145 -10.96 -5.75 12.13
C LEU A 145 -10.90 -6.46 13.49
N LEU A 146 -9.78 -7.09 13.82
CA LEU A 146 -9.59 -7.74 15.12
C LEU A 146 -9.56 -6.71 16.25
N VAL A 147 -8.83 -5.62 16.11
CA VAL A 147 -8.80 -4.53 17.09
C VAL A 147 -10.22 -4.00 17.32
N ASP A 148 -10.96 -3.71 16.27
CA ASP A 148 -12.35 -3.23 16.38
C ASP A 148 -13.23 -4.25 17.12
N LEU A 149 -13.06 -5.55 16.87
CA LEU A 149 -13.81 -6.61 17.56
C LEU A 149 -13.49 -6.70 19.06
N PHE A 150 -12.23 -6.47 19.46
CA PHE A 150 -11.81 -6.58 20.86
C PHE A 150 -12.05 -5.30 21.67
N VAL A 151 -12.07 -4.13 21.02
CA VAL A 151 -12.25 -2.82 21.68
C VAL A 151 -13.74 -2.45 21.79
N ASN A 152 -14.59 -2.97 20.90
CA ASN A 152 -16.00 -2.65 20.90
C ASN A 152 -16.75 -3.41 22.02
N GLU A 153 -16.85 -2.78 23.19
CA GLU A 153 -17.58 -3.31 24.36
C GLU A 153 -19.04 -3.69 24.03
N ALA A 154 -19.66 -3.07 23.02
CA ALA A 154 -21.02 -3.39 22.59
C ALA A 154 -21.15 -4.83 22.05
N ILE A 155 -20.07 -5.46 21.61
CA ILE A 155 -20.05 -6.85 21.14
C ILE A 155 -20.08 -7.83 22.33
N PHE A 156 -19.54 -7.44 23.49
CA PHE A 156 -19.45 -8.30 24.67
C PHE A 156 -20.60 -8.13 25.68
N GLY A 157 -21.59 -7.31 25.34
CA GLY A 157 -22.80 -7.10 26.14
C GLY A 157 -22.59 -6.12 27.29
N GLU A 158 -23.64 -5.34 27.57
CA GLU A 158 -23.68 -4.37 28.67
C GLU A 158 -23.15 -4.99 29.97
N LYS A 159 -22.11 -4.37 30.54
CA LYS A 159 -21.74 -4.61 31.94
C LYS A 159 -22.95 -4.22 32.79
N LYS A 160 -23.67 -5.23 33.30
CA LYS A 160 -24.64 -5.06 34.39
C LYS A 160 -23.95 -4.62 35.67
#